data_AF-A0A7H0I3M4-F1
#
_entry.id   AF-A0A7H0I3M4-F1
#
_cell.length_a   1.000
_cell.length_b   1.000
_cell.length_c   1.000
_cell.angle_alpha   90.00
_cell.angle_beta   90.00
_cell.angle_gamma   90.00
#
_symmetry.space_group_name_H-M   'P 1'
#
loop_
_entity.id
_entity.type
_entity.pdbx_description
1 polymer ?
#
loop_
_entity_poly.entity_id
_entity_poly.type
_entity_poly.pdbx_seq_one_letter_code
_entity_poly.pdbx_strand_id
1 'polypeptide(L)'
;MRDSTEIQGDVIAGFKKDNVQLLFLKFDDATRARTWLRRLKPRIATTRQVAAFNTAFSAARRNSGGDDPRALTALWRSVSFTHAGIETLTGRDPFPRAAEQTTQLAFKQGPALRAGMLGDTGDNSPENWLFGDSNAQPVHAVLTIAADTVADLRAALSEERQEASVHKVVIVFEQDGGTLPGARAGKEHFGFKDGVSEPAVAGFDAPDPRRPEWKKGSPGTRIIPAGEFVVGEERATDRPYTMPEWARGGSFHVVRRLGQDVPGWWAQIGARLKELKEAKAVPPEATTEWLAARMVGRWRSGTPVAKCPHADMPSDPASANDNDISFADDLEGAVTPLFSHLRKTNPRDGLRFQESGHIVPEKGDLDGRRIMRRGIPYGLPFDPAGPAGHGPDAARGLVFVSYQSDLVAQFEFMQRDWVDAEDFPLRKPSVGRDPMIGRESEVSFNDRRIRFEQFVRTEGAVYAFTPSMSTLDRLADGRLEDDTPRIKVKVTPTGNHDIFAVSTFEARDVVDAGRAKLVLQDDGRLVAFDEMDDPRWASNNPPTPGARAVLQEDGDFVVYTPDNQPVWSTGTGGNPGAKLSVQSDGNVVIYTAADRPIWATNTMH
;
A
#
# COMPACT_ATOMS: atom_id res chain seq x y z
N MET A 1 -8.78 4.84 15.12
CA MET A 1 -8.55 3.76 14.13
C MET A 1 -8.68 2.35 14.67
N ARG A 2 -8.30 2.06 15.92
CA ARG A 2 -8.35 0.69 16.48
C ARG A 2 -9.71 -0.01 16.34
N ASP A 3 -10.80 0.74 16.43
CA ASP A 3 -12.17 0.23 16.30
C ASP A 3 -12.73 0.30 14.87
N SER A 4 -11.89 0.55 13.86
CA SER A 4 -12.33 0.68 12.47
C SER A 4 -12.94 -0.61 11.95
N THR A 5 -14.18 -0.50 11.48
CA THR A 5 -14.89 -1.54 10.72
C THR A 5 -14.67 -1.42 9.21
N GLU A 6 -14.04 -0.33 8.75
CA GLU A 6 -13.83 -0.05 7.32
C GLU A 6 -12.48 -0.55 6.81
N ILE A 7 -11.44 -0.57 7.65
CA ILE A 7 -10.09 -0.93 7.22
C ILE A 7 -9.88 -2.43 7.39
N GLN A 8 -9.46 -3.13 6.33
CA GLN A 8 -9.11 -4.55 6.41
C GLN A 8 -7.97 -4.80 7.41
N GLY A 9 -8.07 -5.89 8.16
CA GLY A 9 -7.32 -6.07 9.41
C GLY A 9 -5.81 -6.25 9.24
N ASP A 10 -5.35 -6.70 8.07
CA ASP A 10 -3.91 -6.94 7.87
C ASP A 10 -3.09 -5.66 7.69
N VAL A 11 -3.74 -4.58 7.26
CA VAL A 11 -3.12 -3.27 6.99
C VAL A 11 -2.48 -2.71 8.26
N ILE A 12 -3.30 -2.41 9.29
CA ILE A 12 -2.82 -1.74 10.51
C ILE A 12 -2.63 -2.71 11.67
N ALA A 13 -3.60 -3.59 11.94
CA ALA A 13 -3.52 -4.49 13.09
C ALA A 13 -2.56 -5.68 12.86
N GLY A 14 -2.53 -6.18 11.61
CA GLY A 14 -1.72 -7.33 11.18
C GLY A 14 -2.28 -8.66 11.69
N PHE A 15 -2.37 -9.65 10.80
CA PHE A 15 -2.95 -10.95 11.15
C PHE A 15 -2.11 -11.72 12.19
N LYS A 16 -0.78 -11.63 12.12
CA LYS A 16 0.16 -12.27 13.08
C LYS A 16 -0.14 -13.76 13.29
N LYS A 17 -0.13 -14.51 12.20
CA LYS A 17 -0.41 -15.95 12.17
C LYS A 17 0.77 -16.72 11.63
N ASP A 18 0.88 -17.97 12.09
CA ASP A 18 2.00 -18.84 11.73
C ASP A 18 1.84 -19.52 10.38
N ASN A 19 0.63 -19.55 9.83
CA ASN A 19 0.34 -20.18 8.54
C ASN A 19 -0.40 -19.18 7.66
N VAL A 20 0.15 -18.93 6.49
CA VAL A 20 -0.38 -17.95 5.54
C VAL A 20 -0.41 -18.57 4.15
N GLN A 21 -1.46 -18.28 3.38
CA GLN A 21 -1.53 -18.58 1.95
C GLN A 21 -1.97 -17.33 1.20
N LEU A 22 -1.27 -16.99 0.13
CA LEU A 22 -1.70 -16.00 -0.85
C LEU A 22 -2.19 -16.73 -2.09
N LEU A 23 -3.44 -16.45 -2.50
CA LEU A 23 -3.99 -16.87 -3.77
C LEU A 23 -3.95 -15.69 -4.74
N PHE A 24 -3.24 -15.85 -5.84
CA PHE A 24 -3.18 -14.87 -6.92
C PHE A 24 -4.25 -15.24 -7.94
N LEU A 25 -5.19 -14.31 -8.16
CA LEU A 25 -6.44 -14.57 -8.86
C LEU A 25 -6.52 -13.75 -10.14
N LYS A 26 -7.09 -14.34 -11.19
CA LYS A 26 -7.44 -13.69 -12.45
C LYS A 26 -8.95 -13.80 -12.68
N PHE A 27 -9.52 -12.74 -13.22
CA PHE A 27 -10.93 -12.64 -13.59
C PHE A 27 -11.08 -12.71 -15.10
N ASP A 28 -11.84 -13.69 -15.58
CA ASP A 28 -12.20 -13.78 -17.00
C ASP A 28 -13.60 -13.16 -17.29
N ASP A 29 -14.43 -13.00 -16.26
CA ASP A 29 -15.79 -12.45 -16.35
C ASP A 29 -16.08 -11.53 -15.17
N ALA A 30 -16.37 -10.26 -15.45
CA ALA A 30 -16.63 -9.24 -14.43
C ALA A 30 -17.84 -9.57 -13.55
N THR A 31 -18.92 -10.10 -14.12
CA THR A 31 -20.16 -10.41 -13.38
C THR A 31 -19.95 -11.55 -12.39
N ARG A 32 -19.21 -12.58 -12.79
CA ARG A 32 -18.86 -13.69 -11.89
C ARG A 32 -17.85 -13.26 -10.84
N ALA A 33 -16.84 -12.48 -11.20
CA ALA A 33 -15.86 -11.93 -10.25
C ALA A 33 -16.53 -11.05 -9.18
N ARG A 34 -17.48 -10.19 -9.59
CA ARG A 34 -18.33 -9.42 -8.67
C ARG A 34 -19.16 -10.29 -7.73
N THR A 35 -19.69 -11.39 -8.25
CA THR A 35 -20.47 -12.34 -7.43
C THR A 35 -19.60 -13.08 -6.43
N TRP A 36 -18.40 -13.52 -6.84
CA TRP A 36 -17.38 -14.05 -5.93
C TRP A 36 -17.03 -13.03 -4.84
N LEU A 37 -16.81 -11.77 -5.20
CA LEU A 37 -16.48 -10.72 -4.24
C LEU A 37 -17.59 -10.50 -3.21
N ARG A 38 -18.86 -10.49 -3.64
CA ARG A 38 -20.03 -10.43 -2.73
C ARG A 38 -20.06 -11.59 -1.74
N ARG A 39 -19.63 -12.79 -2.16
CA ARG A 39 -19.57 -13.99 -1.30
C ARG A 39 -18.37 -13.95 -0.35
N LEU A 40 -17.24 -13.42 -0.79
CA LEU A 40 -16.02 -13.31 0.00
C LEU A 40 -16.13 -12.25 1.11
N LYS A 41 -16.70 -11.07 0.80
CA LYS A 41 -16.69 -9.89 1.69
C LYS A 41 -17.09 -10.20 3.14
N PRO A 42 -18.16 -10.95 3.45
CA PRO A 42 -18.54 -11.25 4.84
C PRO A 42 -17.48 -12.01 5.64
N ARG A 43 -16.53 -12.67 4.96
CA ARG A 43 -15.44 -13.43 5.57
C ARG A 43 -14.14 -12.62 5.72
N ILE A 44 -14.10 -11.37 5.22
CA ILE A 44 -12.94 -10.48 5.32
C ILE A 44 -12.85 -9.90 6.73
N ALA A 45 -11.66 -9.95 7.31
CA ALA A 45 -11.40 -9.46 8.65
C ALA A 45 -11.14 -7.95 8.66
N THR A 46 -11.71 -7.24 9.63
CA THR A 46 -11.51 -5.80 9.84
C THR A 46 -10.46 -5.52 10.91
N THR A 47 -9.93 -4.30 10.92
CA THR A 47 -8.97 -3.82 11.94
C THR A 47 -9.53 -3.98 13.34
N ARG A 48 -10.81 -3.67 13.56
CA ARG A 48 -11.48 -3.88 14.86
C ARG A 48 -11.40 -5.33 15.33
N GLN A 49 -11.76 -6.29 14.47
CA GLN A 49 -11.76 -7.72 14.82
C GLN A 49 -10.34 -8.21 15.16
N VAL A 50 -9.38 -7.91 14.28
CA VAL A 50 -7.99 -8.34 14.44
C VAL A 50 -7.34 -7.68 15.66
N ALA A 51 -7.57 -6.39 15.89
CA ALA A 51 -7.01 -5.67 17.04
C ALA A 51 -7.58 -6.18 18.38
N ALA A 52 -8.87 -6.49 18.43
CA ALA A 52 -9.51 -7.09 19.60
C ALA A 52 -8.91 -8.47 19.92
N PHE A 53 -8.78 -9.34 18.90
CA PHE A 53 -8.14 -10.64 19.05
C PHE A 53 -6.69 -10.51 19.50
N ASN A 54 -5.89 -9.67 18.84
CA ASN A 54 -4.47 -9.46 19.19
C ASN A 54 -4.30 -8.97 20.64
N THR A 55 -5.23 -8.15 21.12
CA THR A 55 -5.23 -7.67 22.52
C THR A 55 -5.51 -8.82 23.49
N ALA A 56 -6.53 -9.64 23.22
CA ALA A 56 -6.89 -10.79 24.03
C ALA A 56 -5.76 -11.85 24.04
N PHE A 57 -5.21 -12.17 22.87
CA PHE A 57 -4.09 -13.11 22.72
C PHE A 57 -2.86 -12.63 23.51
N SER A 58 -2.47 -11.36 23.35
CA SER A 58 -1.32 -10.80 24.08
C SER A 58 -1.54 -10.79 25.60
N ALA A 59 -2.76 -10.57 26.07
CA ALA A 59 -3.08 -10.64 27.49
C ALA A 59 -3.00 -12.08 28.02
N ALA A 60 -3.57 -13.04 27.30
CA ALA A 60 -3.51 -14.46 27.66
C ALA A 60 -2.05 -14.97 27.70
N ARG A 61 -1.24 -14.62 26.70
CA ARG A 61 0.19 -14.96 26.63
C ARG A 61 1.01 -14.39 27.80
N ARG A 62 0.71 -13.16 28.23
CA ARG A 62 1.36 -12.58 29.42
C ARG A 62 0.98 -13.36 30.68
N ASN A 63 -0.28 -13.77 30.80
CA ASN A 63 -0.76 -14.52 31.96
C ASN A 63 -0.23 -15.95 32.02
N SER A 64 0.16 -16.54 30.88
CA SER A 64 0.79 -17.86 30.78
C SER A 64 2.33 -17.83 30.86
N GLY A 65 2.94 -16.69 31.19
CA GLY A 65 4.40 -16.59 31.29
C GLY A 65 5.14 -16.63 29.94
N GLY A 66 4.45 -16.35 28.84
CA GLY A 66 5.03 -16.26 27.50
C GLY A 66 4.59 -17.35 26.53
N ASP A 67 3.89 -18.38 27.00
CA ASP A 67 3.36 -19.46 26.16
C ASP A 67 2.15 -19.01 25.35
N ASP A 68 2.10 -19.39 24.07
CA ASP A 68 0.96 -19.04 23.23
C ASP A 68 -0.33 -19.74 23.70
N PRO A 69 -1.44 -19.01 23.83
CA PRO A 69 -2.71 -19.55 24.34
C PRO A 69 -3.35 -20.53 23.35
N ARG A 70 -3.19 -21.83 23.60
CA ARG A 70 -3.68 -22.92 22.72
C ARG A 70 -5.18 -22.87 22.39
N ALA A 71 -6.00 -22.28 23.25
CA ALA A 71 -7.45 -22.19 23.07
C ALA A 71 -7.91 -20.95 22.27
N LEU A 72 -7.00 -20.01 21.98
CA LEU A 72 -7.30 -18.80 21.22
C LEU A 72 -6.70 -18.92 19.82
N THR A 73 -7.49 -19.47 18.90
CA THR A 73 -7.15 -19.53 17.47
C THR A 73 -8.04 -18.60 16.66
N ALA A 74 -7.54 -18.14 15.52
CA ALA A 74 -8.27 -17.34 14.56
C ALA A 74 -7.85 -17.67 13.13
N LEU A 75 -8.79 -17.42 12.23
CA LEU A 75 -8.65 -17.47 10.79
C LEU A 75 -9.03 -16.10 10.23
N TRP A 76 -8.12 -15.48 9.49
CA TRP A 76 -8.31 -14.17 8.91
C TRP A 76 -8.17 -14.20 7.39
N ARG A 77 -8.91 -13.30 6.73
CA ARG A 77 -8.86 -13.10 5.29
C ARG A 77 -8.77 -11.61 4.96
N SER A 78 -7.95 -11.26 3.98
CA SER A 78 -7.92 -9.93 3.35
C SER A 78 -7.86 -10.09 1.84
N VAL A 79 -8.37 -9.10 1.10
CA VAL A 79 -8.35 -9.09 -0.36
C VAL A 79 -7.89 -7.73 -0.87
N SER A 80 -7.04 -7.77 -1.89
CA SER A 80 -6.53 -6.59 -2.59
C SER A 80 -6.61 -6.80 -4.10
N PHE A 81 -6.71 -5.72 -4.86
CA PHE A 81 -6.91 -5.74 -6.31
C PHE A 81 -5.81 -4.98 -7.02
N THR A 82 -5.28 -5.52 -8.10
CA THR A 82 -4.39 -4.77 -8.99
C THR A 82 -5.18 -3.73 -9.77
N HIS A 83 -4.51 -2.80 -10.45
CA HIS A 83 -5.18 -1.83 -11.32
C HIS A 83 -6.10 -2.54 -12.34
N ALA A 84 -5.56 -3.54 -13.05
CA ALA A 84 -6.31 -4.34 -14.01
C ALA A 84 -7.49 -5.09 -13.37
N GLY A 85 -7.36 -5.54 -12.13
CA GLY A 85 -8.46 -6.18 -11.40
C GLY A 85 -9.60 -5.23 -11.08
N ILE A 86 -9.30 -4.01 -10.64
CA ILE A 86 -10.30 -2.96 -10.40
C ILE A 86 -10.98 -2.56 -11.71
N GLU A 87 -10.20 -2.37 -12.78
CA GLU A 87 -10.73 -2.06 -14.11
C GLU A 87 -11.64 -3.17 -14.62
N THR A 88 -11.28 -4.44 -14.42
CA THR A 88 -12.12 -5.59 -14.80
C THR A 88 -13.45 -5.61 -14.03
N LEU A 89 -13.44 -5.33 -12.73
CA LEU A 89 -14.66 -5.36 -11.90
C LEU A 89 -15.65 -4.23 -12.27
N THR A 90 -15.12 -3.08 -12.67
CA THR A 90 -15.88 -1.83 -12.79
C THR A 90 -16.10 -1.39 -14.23
N GLY A 91 -15.31 -1.93 -15.18
CA GLY A 91 -15.28 -1.50 -16.57
C GLY A 91 -14.69 -0.09 -16.78
N ARG A 92 -14.00 0.47 -15.77
CA ARG A 92 -13.46 1.83 -15.78
C ARG A 92 -12.03 1.84 -15.27
N ASP A 93 -11.19 2.66 -15.89
CA ASP A 93 -9.86 2.96 -15.34
C ASP A 93 -10.02 3.67 -13.99
N PRO A 94 -9.50 3.12 -12.86
CA PRO A 94 -9.57 3.77 -11.56
C PRO A 94 -8.74 5.07 -11.46
N PHE A 95 -7.78 5.29 -12.38
CA PHE A 95 -6.90 6.45 -12.40
C PHE A 95 -6.66 6.97 -13.84
N PRO A 96 -7.69 7.51 -14.52
CA PRO A 96 -7.61 7.91 -15.93
C PRO A 96 -6.68 9.10 -16.19
N ARG A 97 -6.41 9.92 -15.16
CA ARG A 97 -5.55 11.11 -15.21
C ARG A 97 -4.30 10.98 -14.34
N ALA A 98 -3.75 9.77 -14.21
CA ALA A 98 -2.54 9.53 -13.43
C ALA A 98 -1.34 10.31 -14.01
N ALA A 99 -0.78 11.24 -13.22
CA ALA A 99 0.39 12.02 -13.62
C ALA A 99 1.70 11.24 -13.43
N GLU A 100 2.77 11.68 -14.09
CA GLU A 100 4.10 11.08 -13.92
C GLU A 100 4.58 11.14 -12.47
N GLN A 101 5.39 10.14 -12.08
CA GLN A 101 6.00 10.05 -10.75
C GLN A 101 5.01 10.02 -9.57
N THR A 102 3.75 9.64 -9.82
CA THR A 102 2.72 9.50 -8.79
C THR A 102 2.44 8.05 -8.42
N THR A 103 1.91 7.81 -7.21
CA THR A 103 1.47 6.47 -6.76
C THR A 103 0.41 5.88 -7.69
N GLN A 104 -0.47 6.71 -8.25
CA GLN A 104 -1.52 6.31 -9.19
C GLN A 104 -0.93 5.71 -10.46
N LEU A 105 0.11 6.35 -11.02
CA LEU A 105 0.79 5.85 -12.20
C LEU A 105 1.60 4.58 -11.87
N ALA A 106 2.29 4.55 -10.73
CA ALA A 106 3.04 3.37 -10.30
C ALA A 106 2.12 2.15 -10.13
N PHE A 107 0.96 2.34 -9.50
CA PHE A 107 -0.05 1.31 -9.34
C PHE A 107 -0.64 0.85 -10.69
N LYS A 108 -0.90 1.78 -11.60
CA LYS A 108 -1.39 1.48 -12.96
C LYS A 108 -0.37 0.68 -13.78
N GLN A 109 0.91 1.01 -13.67
CA GLN A 109 1.99 0.31 -14.36
C GLN A 109 2.26 -1.08 -13.77
N GLY A 110 2.08 -1.24 -12.46
CA GLY A 110 2.47 -2.44 -11.73
C GLY A 110 4.01 -2.61 -11.65
N PRO A 111 4.48 -3.60 -10.88
CA PRO A 111 5.91 -3.75 -10.61
C PRO A 111 6.70 -4.24 -11.84
N ALA A 112 6.09 -4.99 -12.76
CA ALA A 112 6.78 -5.51 -13.94
C ALA A 112 7.29 -4.38 -14.86
N LEU A 113 6.45 -3.39 -15.18
CA LEU A 113 6.87 -2.21 -15.94
C LEU A 113 7.84 -1.30 -15.17
N ARG A 114 7.91 -1.47 -13.84
CA ARG A 114 8.78 -0.69 -12.95
C ARG A 114 10.04 -1.44 -12.52
N ALA A 115 10.21 -2.67 -12.98
CA ALA A 115 11.27 -3.58 -12.58
C ALA A 115 12.67 -2.96 -12.73
N GLY A 116 12.93 -2.31 -13.87
CA GLY A 116 14.23 -1.70 -14.15
C GLY A 116 14.68 -0.66 -13.12
N MET A 117 13.76 0.11 -12.52
CA MET A 117 14.12 1.08 -11.48
C MET A 117 14.10 0.50 -10.06
N LEU A 118 13.50 -0.67 -9.88
CA LEU A 118 13.53 -1.42 -8.62
C LEU A 118 14.79 -2.31 -8.51
N GLY A 119 15.62 -2.33 -9.54
CA GLY A 119 16.79 -3.21 -9.63
C GLY A 119 16.47 -4.62 -10.14
N ASP A 120 15.22 -4.88 -10.53
CA ASP A 120 14.75 -6.18 -11.01
C ASP A 120 15.14 -6.37 -12.49
N THR A 121 16.40 -6.75 -12.70
CA THR A 121 17.03 -6.95 -14.01
C THR A 121 17.78 -8.29 -14.04
N GLY A 122 18.12 -8.77 -15.25
CA GLY A 122 18.80 -10.06 -15.40
C GLY A 122 17.96 -11.20 -14.83
N ASP A 123 18.53 -12.02 -13.94
CA ASP A 123 17.82 -13.14 -13.29
C ASP A 123 16.63 -12.69 -12.42
N ASN A 124 16.57 -11.41 -12.05
CA ASN A 124 15.47 -10.82 -11.28
C ASN A 124 14.36 -10.22 -12.16
N SER A 125 14.52 -10.23 -13.49
CA SER A 125 13.60 -9.54 -14.39
C SER A 125 12.21 -10.19 -14.42
N PRO A 126 11.16 -9.43 -14.80
CA PRO A 126 9.79 -9.93 -14.87
C PRO A 126 9.62 -11.18 -15.74
N GLU A 127 10.47 -11.35 -16.75
CA GLU A 127 10.43 -12.54 -17.63
C GLU A 127 10.74 -13.85 -16.89
N ASN A 128 11.41 -13.78 -15.74
CA ASN A 128 11.76 -14.93 -14.89
C ASN A 128 10.81 -15.11 -13.69
N TRP A 129 9.80 -14.24 -13.55
CA TRP A 129 8.88 -14.28 -12.41
C TRP A 129 7.87 -15.43 -12.53
N LEU A 130 7.47 -15.96 -11.36
CA LEU A 130 6.43 -16.98 -11.22
C LEU A 130 5.01 -16.42 -11.23
N PHE A 131 4.87 -15.11 -11.02
CA PHE A 131 3.61 -14.37 -11.10
C PHE A 131 3.89 -12.86 -11.25
N GLY A 132 2.88 -12.12 -11.73
CA GLY A 132 2.90 -10.66 -11.71
C GLY A 132 3.53 -10.00 -12.95
N ASP A 133 4.04 -10.80 -13.90
CA ASP A 133 4.24 -10.31 -15.26
C ASP A 133 2.88 -10.12 -15.94
N SER A 134 2.53 -8.86 -16.19
CA SER A 134 1.26 -8.47 -16.80
C SER A 134 1.04 -9.07 -18.20
N ASN A 135 2.11 -9.48 -18.90
CA ASN A 135 2.01 -10.03 -20.26
C ASN A 135 1.79 -11.55 -20.28
N ALA A 136 2.46 -12.29 -19.39
CA ALA A 136 2.34 -13.76 -19.35
C ALA A 136 1.36 -14.26 -18.28
N GLN A 137 1.28 -13.60 -17.13
CA GLN A 137 0.63 -14.10 -15.92
C GLN A 137 -0.12 -12.97 -15.18
N PRO A 138 -1.18 -12.39 -15.78
CA PRO A 138 -1.90 -11.28 -15.20
C PRO A 138 -2.57 -11.68 -13.88
N VAL A 139 -2.34 -10.87 -12.85
CA VAL A 139 -2.99 -10.97 -11.53
C VAL A 139 -3.99 -9.84 -11.42
N HIS A 140 -5.23 -10.15 -11.06
CA HIS A 140 -6.31 -9.19 -10.81
C HIS A 140 -6.58 -8.97 -9.32
N ALA A 141 -6.40 -10.01 -8.50
CA ALA A 141 -6.54 -9.91 -7.05
C ALA A 141 -5.57 -10.81 -6.30
N VAL A 142 -5.25 -10.42 -5.07
CA VAL A 142 -4.52 -11.23 -4.10
C VAL A 142 -5.43 -11.42 -2.89
N LEU A 143 -5.79 -12.68 -2.62
CA LEU A 143 -6.51 -13.11 -1.43
C LEU A 143 -5.50 -13.71 -0.44
N THR A 144 -5.32 -13.05 0.70
CA THR A 144 -4.49 -13.53 1.79
C THR A 144 -5.35 -14.24 2.82
N ILE A 145 -4.99 -15.47 3.16
CA ILE A 145 -5.66 -16.29 4.17
C ILE A 145 -4.61 -16.66 5.22
N ALA A 146 -4.89 -16.38 6.49
CA ALA A 146 -3.95 -16.59 7.58
C ALA A 146 -4.61 -17.27 8.76
N ALA A 147 -3.98 -18.29 9.34
CA ALA A 147 -4.55 -19.04 10.46
C ALA A 147 -3.49 -19.50 11.46
N ASP A 148 -3.90 -19.62 12.73
CA ASP A 148 -3.04 -20.18 13.79
C ASP A 148 -2.78 -21.69 13.57
N THR A 149 -3.72 -22.40 12.95
CA THR A 149 -3.60 -23.84 12.71
C THR A 149 -3.59 -24.19 11.22
N VAL A 150 -2.80 -25.20 10.86
CA VAL A 150 -2.76 -25.77 9.50
C VAL A 150 -4.12 -26.35 9.09
N ALA A 151 -4.87 -26.90 10.06
CA ALA A 151 -6.19 -27.48 9.79
C ALA A 151 -7.20 -26.40 9.37
N ASP A 152 -7.26 -25.28 10.10
CA ASP A 152 -8.13 -24.16 9.78
C ASP A 152 -7.74 -23.53 8.43
N LEU A 153 -6.43 -23.37 8.17
CA LEU A 153 -5.96 -22.86 6.88
C LEU A 153 -6.38 -23.78 5.73
N ARG A 154 -6.21 -25.10 5.86
CA ARG A 154 -6.62 -26.07 4.82
C ARG A 154 -8.12 -26.06 4.57
N ALA A 155 -8.93 -25.97 5.63
CA ALA A 155 -10.38 -25.89 5.51
C ALA A 155 -10.80 -24.60 4.77
N ALA A 156 -10.23 -23.46 5.16
CA ALA A 156 -10.46 -22.17 4.50
C ALA A 156 -10.02 -22.19 3.04
N LEU A 157 -8.87 -22.77 2.73
CA LEU A 157 -8.37 -22.89 1.36
C LEU A 157 -9.27 -23.77 0.49
N SER A 158 -9.82 -24.85 1.05
CA SER A 158 -10.79 -25.67 0.33
C SER A 158 -12.05 -24.87 0.00
N GLU A 159 -12.55 -24.07 0.94
CA GLU A 159 -13.71 -23.18 0.73
C GLU A 159 -13.41 -22.15 -0.38
N GLU A 160 -12.30 -21.42 -0.28
CA GLU A 160 -12.01 -20.34 -1.24
C GLU A 160 -11.64 -20.87 -2.65
N ARG A 161 -11.01 -22.04 -2.75
CA ARG A 161 -10.80 -22.72 -4.05
C ARG A 161 -12.13 -23.15 -4.68
N GLN A 162 -13.06 -23.64 -3.88
CA GLN A 162 -14.40 -23.99 -4.36
C GLN A 162 -15.16 -22.74 -4.83
N GLU A 163 -15.13 -21.65 -4.05
CA GLU A 163 -15.74 -20.37 -4.41
C GLU A 163 -15.15 -19.81 -5.70
N ALA A 164 -13.82 -19.83 -5.84
CA ALA A 164 -13.14 -19.42 -7.07
C ALA A 164 -13.58 -20.29 -8.26
N SER A 165 -13.61 -21.61 -8.10
CA SER A 165 -14.04 -22.54 -9.16
C SER A 165 -15.49 -22.32 -9.59
N VAL A 166 -16.43 -22.18 -8.65
CA VAL A 166 -17.86 -21.97 -8.94
C VAL A 166 -18.07 -20.67 -9.73
N HIS A 167 -17.32 -19.64 -9.40
CA HIS A 167 -17.41 -18.33 -10.04
C HIS A 167 -16.43 -18.16 -11.22
N LYS A 168 -15.71 -19.22 -11.63
CA LYS A 168 -14.68 -19.15 -12.70
C LYS A 168 -13.66 -18.03 -12.49
N VAL A 169 -13.27 -17.81 -11.24
CA VAL A 169 -12.09 -17.01 -10.89
C VAL A 169 -10.89 -17.96 -10.94
N VAL A 170 -9.92 -17.65 -11.79
CA VAL A 170 -8.76 -18.52 -12.03
C VAL A 170 -7.70 -18.24 -10.97
N ILE A 171 -7.22 -19.27 -10.30
CA ILE A 171 -6.03 -19.18 -9.43
C ILE A 171 -4.81 -19.35 -10.33
N VAL A 172 -4.05 -18.27 -10.56
CA VAL A 172 -2.88 -18.28 -11.44
C VAL A 172 -1.61 -18.69 -10.72
N PHE A 173 -1.53 -18.43 -9.41
CA PHE A 173 -0.43 -18.86 -8.56
C PHE A 173 -0.90 -18.98 -7.11
N GLU A 174 -0.26 -19.86 -6.36
CA GLU A 174 -0.46 -20.01 -4.92
C GLU A 174 0.88 -19.91 -4.21
N GLN A 175 0.99 -19.01 -3.24
CA GLN A 175 2.18 -18.87 -2.41
C GLN A 175 1.88 -19.26 -0.97
N ASP A 176 2.49 -20.34 -0.50
CA ASP A 176 2.46 -20.72 0.91
C ASP A 176 3.45 -19.86 1.72
N GLY A 177 3.18 -19.69 2.99
CA GLY A 177 4.08 -19.04 3.92
C GLY A 177 3.85 -19.55 5.33
N GLY A 178 4.90 -19.59 6.12
CA GLY A 178 4.76 -19.92 7.52
C GLY A 178 5.97 -19.60 8.37
N THR A 179 5.72 -19.51 9.67
CA THR A 179 6.77 -19.36 10.68
C THR A 179 7.70 -20.57 10.62
N LEU A 180 9.02 -20.33 10.58
CA LEU A 180 10.00 -21.41 10.57
C LEU A 180 9.94 -22.22 11.88
N PRO A 181 10.17 -23.54 11.84
CA PRO A 181 10.01 -24.41 12.99
C PRO A 181 11.12 -24.25 14.05
N GLY A 182 10.78 -24.60 15.30
CA GLY A 182 11.74 -24.74 16.40
C GLY A 182 12.48 -23.45 16.73
N ALA A 183 13.81 -23.55 16.90
CA ALA A 183 14.67 -22.40 17.24
C ALA A 183 14.78 -21.33 16.14
N ARG A 184 14.18 -21.57 14.96
CA ARG A 184 14.07 -20.60 13.85
C ARG A 184 12.75 -19.82 13.87
N ALA A 185 11.83 -20.10 14.80
CA ALA A 185 10.60 -19.34 14.93
C ALA A 185 10.87 -17.84 15.14
N GLY A 186 10.16 -17.00 14.36
CA GLY A 186 10.36 -15.55 14.34
C GLY A 186 11.62 -15.07 13.60
N LYS A 187 12.30 -15.96 12.87
CA LYS A 187 13.48 -15.63 12.05
C LYS A 187 13.21 -15.85 10.57
N GLU A 188 13.93 -15.13 9.72
CA GLU A 188 14.02 -15.40 8.28
C GLU A 188 15.10 -16.47 7.98
N HIS A 189 15.28 -16.84 6.70
CA HIS A 189 16.08 -18.01 6.34
C HIS A 189 17.59 -17.84 6.49
N PHE A 190 18.15 -16.62 6.45
CA PHE A 190 19.54 -16.41 6.85
C PHE A 190 19.74 -16.56 8.36
N GLY A 191 18.67 -16.53 9.15
CA GLY A 191 18.64 -16.83 10.58
C GLY A 191 18.50 -15.61 11.49
N PHE A 192 18.13 -14.45 10.96
CA PHE A 192 17.93 -13.21 11.72
C PHE A 192 16.49 -13.06 12.17
N LYS A 193 16.29 -12.59 13.41
CA LYS A 193 14.96 -12.25 13.92
C LYS A 193 14.36 -11.12 13.09
N ASP A 194 13.18 -11.35 12.53
CA ASP A 194 12.43 -10.37 11.73
C ASP A 194 11.23 -9.82 12.53
N GLY A 195 10.57 -8.79 12.02
CA GLY A 195 9.39 -8.18 12.63
C GLY A 195 9.67 -7.36 13.90
N VAL A 196 10.92 -7.02 14.18
CA VAL A 196 11.31 -6.27 15.40
C VAL A 196 10.94 -4.79 15.31
N SER A 197 11.13 -4.16 14.13
CA SER A 197 10.95 -2.72 13.95
C SER A 197 9.79 -2.43 13.00
N GLU A 198 8.58 -2.38 13.54
CA GLU A 198 7.38 -1.90 12.84
C GLU A 198 7.04 -0.48 13.33
N PRO A 199 6.60 0.44 12.45
CA PRO A 199 6.10 1.73 12.92
C PRO A 199 4.83 1.57 13.76
N ALA A 200 4.66 2.43 14.76
CA ALA A 200 3.39 2.56 15.45
C ALA A 200 2.52 3.58 14.70
N VAL A 201 1.19 3.45 14.80
CA VAL A 201 0.26 4.26 13.99
C VAL A 201 -0.59 5.17 14.88
N ALA A 202 -0.65 6.45 14.54
CA ALA A 202 -1.47 7.44 15.22
C ALA A 202 -2.96 7.03 15.18
N GLY A 203 -3.66 7.17 16.30
CA GLY A 203 -5.06 6.75 16.42
C GLY A 203 -5.29 5.23 16.49
N PHE A 204 -4.24 4.41 16.42
CA PHE A 204 -4.30 2.95 16.61
C PHE A 204 -3.48 2.48 17.82
N ASP A 205 -2.21 2.88 17.91
CA ASP A 205 -1.33 2.56 19.01
C ASP A 205 -1.43 3.61 20.13
N ALA A 206 -1.31 3.16 21.37
CA ALA A 206 -1.36 4.05 22.52
C ALA A 206 -0.03 4.81 22.67
N PRO A 207 -0.03 6.14 22.81
CA PRO A 207 1.17 6.92 23.07
C PRO A 207 1.72 6.68 24.48
N ASP A 208 3.04 6.76 24.63
CA ASP A 208 3.67 6.76 25.94
C ASP A 208 3.31 8.06 26.71
N PRO A 209 2.85 7.98 27.96
CA PRO A 209 2.44 9.15 28.72
C PRO A 209 3.53 10.22 28.92
N ARG A 210 4.81 9.82 28.92
CA ARG A 210 5.95 10.73 29.10
C ARG A 210 6.56 11.17 27.77
N ARG A 211 6.33 10.40 26.71
CA ARG A 211 6.91 10.58 25.38
C ARG A 211 5.83 10.32 24.31
N PRO A 212 4.89 11.26 24.09
CA PRO A 212 3.70 11.00 23.27
C PRO A 212 3.97 10.64 21.80
N GLU A 213 5.14 10.99 21.27
CA GLU A 213 5.53 10.60 19.90
C GLU A 213 5.97 9.12 19.78
N TRP A 214 6.06 8.39 20.89
CA TRP A 214 6.48 6.99 20.93
C TRP A 214 5.37 6.10 21.48
N LYS A 215 5.37 4.84 21.07
CA LYS A 215 4.42 3.84 21.52
C LYS A 215 4.65 3.45 22.98
N LYS A 216 3.57 3.42 23.75
CA LYS A 216 3.57 2.98 25.15
C LYS A 216 4.16 1.58 25.28
N GLY A 217 5.18 1.45 26.13
CA GLY A 217 5.84 0.17 26.40
C GLY A 217 6.69 -0.37 25.25
N SER A 218 7.03 0.46 24.26
CA SER A 218 7.92 0.09 23.15
C SER A 218 8.87 1.24 22.81
N PRO A 219 9.89 1.52 23.65
CA PRO A 219 10.89 2.56 23.38
C PRO A 219 11.53 2.43 21.99
N GLY A 220 11.83 3.56 21.35
CA GLY A 220 12.32 3.61 19.96
C GLY A 220 11.29 3.33 18.87
N THR A 221 10.04 3.01 19.23
CA THR A 221 8.97 2.79 18.26
C THR A 221 8.13 4.04 18.13
N ARG A 222 8.47 4.86 17.14
CA ARG A 222 7.79 6.13 16.87
C ARG A 222 6.37 5.93 16.32
N ILE A 223 5.45 6.80 16.74
CA ILE A 223 4.08 6.89 16.25
C ILE A 223 4.07 7.80 15.02
N ILE A 224 3.66 7.23 13.89
CA ILE A 224 3.61 7.86 12.58
C ILE A 224 2.14 8.21 12.26
N PRO A 225 1.86 9.34 11.60
CA PRO A 225 0.52 9.66 11.14
C PRO A 225 -0.09 8.56 10.27
N ALA A 226 -1.38 8.30 10.46
CA ALA A 226 -2.07 7.20 9.81
C ALA A 226 -2.13 7.30 8.29
N GLY A 227 -2.11 8.54 7.77
CA GLY A 227 -2.10 8.86 6.35
C GLY A 227 -0.89 8.33 5.59
N GLU A 228 0.18 7.93 6.28
CA GLU A 228 1.31 7.22 5.65
C GLU A 228 0.98 5.76 5.31
N PHE A 229 -0.08 5.19 5.90
CA PHE A 229 -0.46 3.79 5.67
C PHE A 229 -1.87 3.63 5.12
N VAL A 230 -2.78 4.57 5.41
CA VAL A 230 -4.19 4.53 5.02
C VAL A 230 -4.54 5.79 4.24
N VAL A 231 -5.03 5.61 3.02
CA VAL A 231 -5.40 6.71 2.12
C VAL A 231 -6.55 7.52 2.73
N GLY A 232 -6.40 8.86 2.71
CA GLY A 232 -7.41 9.81 3.20
C GLY A 232 -7.31 10.18 4.68
N GLU A 233 -6.37 9.59 5.41
CA GLU A 233 -6.02 9.99 6.78
C GLU A 233 -4.91 11.07 6.78
N GLU A 234 -4.67 11.69 7.93
CA GLU A 234 -3.66 12.76 8.11
C GLU A 234 -2.23 12.26 7.89
N ARG A 235 -1.44 12.99 7.09
CA ARG A 235 -0.05 12.69 6.72
C ARG A 235 0.94 13.56 7.50
N ALA A 236 2.19 13.10 7.59
CA ALA A 236 3.28 13.85 8.19
C ALA A 236 3.85 14.94 7.27
N THR A 237 3.72 14.75 5.96
CA THR A 237 4.32 15.63 4.94
C THR A 237 3.27 16.53 4.28
N ASP A 238 3.62 17.78 4.01
CA ASP A 238 2.78 18.73 3.25
C ASP A 238 2.85 18.51 1.72
N ARG A 239 3.41 17.38 1.26
CA ARG A 239 3.52 17.08 -0.17
C ARG A 239 2.12 16.94 -0.78
N PRO A 240 1.87 17.56 -1.95
CA PRO A 240 0.60 17.40 -2.65
C PRO A 240 0.29 15.92 -2.86
N TYR A 241 -0.77 15.45 -2.23
CA TYR A 241 -1.20 14.07 -2.27
C TYR A 241 -2.72 14.03 -2.37
N THR A 242 -3.20 13.75 -3.57
CA THR A 242 -4.63 13.72 -3.87
C THR A 242 -5.02 12.34 -4.34
N MET A 243 -5.96 11.71 -3.65
CA MET A 243 -6.53 10.43 -4.02
C MET A 243 -8.04 10.55 -4.22
N PRO A 244 -8.63 9.78 -5.15
CA PRO A 244 -10.07 9.76 -5.33
C PRO A 244 -10.75 9.19 -4.09
N GLU A 245 -11.99 9.62 -3.84
CA GLU A 245 -12.73 9.27 -2.62
C GLU A 245 -12.94 7.76 -2.49
N TRP A 246 -13.03 7.03 -3.60
CA TRP A 246 -13.16 5.57 -3.57
C TRP A 246 -11.98 4.87 -2.89
N ALA A 247 -10.79 5.48 -2.92
CA ALA A 247 -9.59 4.92 -2.30
C ALA A 247 -9.50 5.21 -0.79
N ARG A 248 -10.35 6.09 -0.24
CA ARG A 248 -10.33 6.41 1.20
C ARG A 248 -10.48 5.16 2.06
N GLY A 249 -9.68 5.06 3.12
CA GLY A 249 -9.69 3.93 4.04
C GLY A 249 -9.00 2.66 3.51
N GLY A 250 -8.46 2.70 2.29
CA GLY A 250 -7.65 1.63 1.73
C GLY A 250 -6.14 1.89 1.86
N SER A 251 -5.35 0.94 1.36
CA SER A 251 -3.88 0.99 1.39
C SER A 251 -3.30 0.29 0.16
N PHE A 252 -2.20 0.79 -0.39
CA PHE A 252 -1.47 0.06 -1.42
C PHE A 252 -0.74 -1.13 -0.77
N HIS A 253 -0.76 -2.25 -1.47
CA HIS A 253 -0.28 -3.55 -1.04
C HIS A 253 0.81 -4.01 -2.00
N VAL A 254 2.02 -4.17 -1.50
CA VAL A 254 3.14 -4.73 -2.27
C VAL A 254 3.35 -6.16 -1.82
N VAL A 255 3.43 -7.07 -2.78
CA VAL A 255 3.86 -8.46 -2.56
C VAL A 255 5.10 -8.70 -3.40
N ARG A 256 6.17 -9.24 -2.79
CA ARG A 256 7.36 -9.73 -3.50
C ARG A 256 7.73 -11.10 -2.99
N ARG A 257 7.91 -12.05 -3.90
CA ARG A 257 8.50 -13.35 -3.60
C ARG A 257 10.01 -13.24 -3.76
N LEU A 258 10.72 -13.30 -2.64
CA LEU A 258 12.17 -13.12 -2.58
C LEU A 258 12.83 -14.46 -2.27
N GLY A 259 13.43 -15.11 -3.28
CA GLY A 259 14.22 -16.33 -3.11
C GLY A 259 15.54 -16.04 -2.40
N GLN A 260 15.91 -16.86 -1.41
CA GLN A 260 17.11 -16.66 -0.60
C GLN A 260 18.09 -17.83 -0.75
N ASP A 261 19.28 -17.55 -1.30
CA ASP A 261 20.40 -18.49 -1.31
C ASP A 261 21.17 -18.42 0.02
N VAL A 262 20.64 -19.14 1.00
CA VAL A 262 21.19 -19.25 2.36
C VAL A 262 22.65 -19.74 2.38
N PRO A 263 23.00 -20.88 1.75
CA PRO A 263 24.39 -21.35 1.78
C PRO A 263 25.34 -20.38 1.06
N GLY A 264 24.93 -19.83 -0.09
CA GLY A 264 25.74 -18.85 -0.83
C GLY A 264 26.03 -17.59 -0.03
N TRP A 265 25.02 -17.03 0.62
CA TRP A 265 25.19 -15.83 1.46
C TRP A 265 26.16 -16.07 2.62
N TRP A 266 25.99 -17.17 3.38
CA TRP A 266 26.90 -17.49 4.49
C TRP A 266 28.33 -17.82 4.03
N ALA A 267 28.49 -18.47 2.87
CA ALA A 267 29.80 -18.70 2.26
C ALA A 267 30.48 -17.37 1.89
N GLN A 268 29.74 -16.41 1.33
CA GLN A 268 30.24 -15.06 1.06
C GLN A 268 30.70 -14.37 2.35
N ILE A 269 29.90 -14.38 3.42
CA ILE A 269 30.30 -13.72 4.69
C ILE A 269 31.62 -14.32 5.20
N GLY A 270 31.76 -15.65 5.17
CA GLY A 270 33.00 -16.31 5.56
C GLY A 270 34.21 -15.90 4.70
N ALA A 271 34.03 -15.82 3.38
CA ALA A 271 35.07 -15.38 2.45
C ALA A 271 35.48 -13.92 2.69
N ARG A 272 34.51 -13.00 2.84
CA ARG A 272 34.79 -11.57 3.09
C ARG A 272 35.41 -11.35 4.45
N LEU A 273 35.03 -12.11 5.47
CA LEU A 273 35.68 -12.05 6.78
C LEU A 273 37.17 -12.41 6.69
N LYS A 274 37.53 -13.43 5.90
CA LYS A 274 38.92 -13.82 5.70
C LYS A 274 39.74 -12.68 5.07
N GLU A 275 39.22 -12.10 3.99
CA GLU A 275 39.83 -10.95 3.30
C GLU A 275 40.02 -9.75 4.26
N LEU A 276 38.98 -9.44 5.04
CA LEU A 276 39.00 -8.38 6.05
C LEU A 276 40.05 -8.60 7.15
N LYS A 277 40.21 -9.83 7.61
CA LYS A 277 41.21 -10.18 8.63
C LYS A 277 42.62 -10.06 8.07
N GLU A 278 42.87 -10.54 6.85
CA GLU A 278 44.16 -10.40 6.17
C GLU A 278 44.54 -8.92 5.99
N ALA A 279 43.55 -8.08 5.67
CA ALA A 279 43.71 -6.64 5.55
C ALA A 279 43.78 -5.88 6.89
N LYS A 280 43.62 -6.57 8.03
CA LYS A 280 43.52 -6.00 9.39
C LYS A 280 42.43 -4.93 9.52
N ALA A 281 41.35 -5.06 8.74
CA ALA A 281 40.23 -4.13 8.73
C ALA A 281 39.10 -4.54 9.70
N VAL A 282 39.25 -5.67 10.40
CA VAL A 282 38.35 -6.12 11.47
C VAL A 282 39.16 -6.60 12.67
N PRO A 283 38.54 -6.68 13.87
CA PRO A 283 39.18 -7.28 15.03
C PRO A 283 39.61 -8.74 14.78
N PRO A 284 40.74 -9.22 15.33
CA PRO A 284 41.20 -10.60 15.16
C PRO A 284 40.16 -11.66 15.57
N GLU A 285 39.39 -11.35 16.61
CA GLU A 285 38.32 -12.16 17.17
C GLU A 285 37.01 -12.12 16.37
N ALA A 286 36.90 -11.26 15.34
CA ALA A 286 35.69 -11.15 14.54
C ALA A 286 35.31 -12.53 13.95
N THR A 287 34.05 -12.88 14.08
CA THR A 287 33.49 -14.15 13.58
C THR A 287 32.59 -13.90 12.38
N THR A 288 32.17 -14.97 11.70
CA THR A 288 31.18 -14.87 10.61
C THR A 288 29.89 -14.22 11.11
N GLU A 289 29.45 -14.56 12.32
CA GLU A 289 28.31 -13.95 13.00
C GLU A 289 28.50 -12.44 13.21
N TRP A 290 29.69 -12.02 13.63
CA TRP A 290 30.00 -10.61 13.87
C TRP A 290 29.91 -9.77 12.60
N LEU A 291 30.38 -10.31 11.47
CA LEU A 291 30.31 -9.63 10.18
C LEU A 291 28.88 -9.65 9.63
N ALA A 292 28.20 -10.81 9.70
CA ALA A 292 26.82 -10.96 9.26
C ALA A 292 25.89 -9.98 10.02
N ALA A 293 26.06 -9.84 11.33
CA ALA A 293 25.30 -8.88 12.14
C ALA A 293 25.48 -7.43 11.69
N ARG A 294 26.65 -7.08 11.16
CA ARG A 294 26.95 -5.75 10.60
C ARG A 294 26.43 -5.55 9.18
N MET A 295 26.20 -6.61 8.41
CA MET A 295 25.51 -6.51 7.14
C MET A 295 24.02 -6.23 7.36
N VAL A 296 23.44 -6.80 8.43
CA VAL A 296 22.01 -6.65 8.75
C VAL A 296 21.73 -5.43 9.63
N GLY A 297 22.63 -5.10 10.55
CA GLY A 297 22.46 -4.08 11.61
C GLY A 297 21.94 -4.66 12.95
N ARG A 298 21.68 -5.97 13.00
CA ARG A 298 21.28 -6.73 14.20
C ARG A 298 21.94 -8.09 14.21
N TRP A 299 22.19 -8.62 15.40
CA TRP A 299 22.53 -10.02 15.58
C TRP A 299 21.34 -10.93 15.29
N ARG A 300 21.60 -12.24 15.15
CA ARG A 300 20.54 -13.22 14.85
C ARG A 300 19.47 -13.33 15.93
N SER A 301 19.80 -13.01 17.18
CA SER A 301 18.83 -12.87 18.28
C SER A 301 17.83 -11.73 18.10
N GLY A 302 18.15 -10.76 17.25
CA GLY A 302 17.46 -9.47 17.12
C GLY A 302 18.10 -8.33 17.90
N THR A 303 19.10 -8.58 18.75
CA THR A 303 19.82 -7.52 19.48
C THR A 303 20.50 -6.55 18.49
N PRO A 304 20.33 -5.22 18.65
CA PRO A 304 20.92 -4.25 17.74
C PRO A 304 22.43 -4.13 17.93
N VAL A 305 23.17 -4.11 16.81
CA VAL A 305 24.64 -3.91 16.82
C VAL A 305 25.00 -2.58 17.49
N ALA A 306 24.18 -1.54 17.30
CA ALA A 306 24.36 -0.24 17.94
C ALA A 306 24.42 -0.28 19.48
N LYS A 307 23.76 -1.26 20.13
CA LYS A 307 23.80 -1.40 21.61
C LYS A 307 24.80 -2.45 22.08
N CYS A 308 24.95 -3.53 21.32
CA CYS A 308 25.81 -4.65 21.67
C CYS A 308 26.80 -4.92 20.53
N PRO A 309 27.81 -4.06 20.33
CA PRO A 309 28.67 -4.14 19.15
C PRO A 309 29.65 -5.33 19.14
N HIS A 310 29.93 -5.92 20.31
CA HIS A 310 30.96 -6.94 20.47
C HIS A 310 30.42 -8.36 20.59
N ALA A 311 29.17 -8.55 21.02
CA ALA A 311 28.59 -9.88 21.24
C ALA A 311 27.08 -9.89 21.04
N ASP A 312 26.57 -11.05 20.61
CA ASP A 312 25.15 -11.33 20.62
C ASP A 312 24.65 -11.54 22.05
N MET A 313 23.43 -11.07 22.34
CA MET A 313 22.80 -11.22 23.65
C MET A 313 21.54 -12.08 23.53
N PRO A 314 21.24 -12.96 24.49
CA PRO A 314 19.99 -13.70 24.49
C PRO A 314 18.79 -12.74 24.49
N SER A 315 17.76 -13.07 23.71
CA SER A 315 16.49 -12.33 23.70
C SER A 315 15.78 -12.50 25.06
N ASP A 316 16.01 -11.59 26.00
CA ASP A 316 15.33 -11.52 27.31
C ASP A 316 13.91 -10.93 27.14
N PRO A 317 12.87 -11.30 27.93
CA PRO A 317 11.61 -10.55 28.03
C PRO A 317 11.76 -9.02 28.23
N ALA A 318 12.90 -8.50 28.69
CA ALA A 318 13.26 -7.08 28.71
C ALA A 318 13.70 -6.49 27.34
N SER A 319 13.75 -7.30 26.27
CA SER A 319 14.06 -6.91 24.88
C SER A 319 13.07 -5.92 24.24
N ALA A 320 12.06 -5.44 24.99
CA ALA A 320 11.22 -4.30 24.60
C ALA A 320 12.04 -3.03 24.26
N ASN A 321 13.29 -2.94 24.74
CA ASN A 321 14.23 -1.84 24.44
C ASN A 321 15.13 -2.10 23.22
N ASP A 322 15.05 -3.26 22.56
CA ASP A 322 15.93 -3.61 21.42
C ASP A 322 15.69 -2.74 20.18
N ASN A 323 14.57 -2.01 20.15
CA ASN A 323 14.25 -1.07 19.09
C ASN A 323 14.59 0.40 19.43
N ASP A 324 15.05 0.69 20.65
CA ASP A 324 15.43 2.04 21.11
C ASP A 324 16.84 2.43 20.65
N ILE A 325 16.99 2.53 19.33
CA ILE A 325 18.19 2.96 18.61
C ILE A 325 17.85 4.18 17.75
N SER A 326 18.76 5.13 17.62
CA SER A 326 18.57 6.33 16.77
C SER A 326 19.67 6.54 15.74
N PHE A 327 20.86 5.97 15.98
CA PHE A 327 22.09 6.22 15.20
C PHE A 327 22.60 7.67 15.22
N ALA A 328 22.03 8.53 16.06
CA ALA A 328 22.42 9.94 16.18
C ALA A 328 23.88 10.11 16.66
N ASP A 329 24.39 9.14 17.41
CA ASP A 329 25.76 9.06 17.93
C ASP A 329 26.73 8.27 17.02
N ASP A 330 26.25 7.74 15.90
CA ASP A 330 27.02 6.89 14.98
C ASP A 330 26.88 7.38 13.52
N LEU A 331 26.96 8.70 13.28
CA LEU A 331 26.68 9.33 11.98
C LEU A 331 27.58 8.84 10.81
N GLU A 332 28.78 8.33 11.13
CA GLU A 332 29.72 7.77 10.15
C GLU A 332 29.64 6.24 10.04
N GLY A 333 28.79 5.59 10.84
CA GLY A 333 28.59 4.13 10.79
C GLY A 333 29.79 3.32 11.25
N ALA A 334 30.54 3.83 12.22
CA ALA A 334 31.68 3.12 12.83
C ALA A 334 31.22 1.88 13.62
N VAL A 335 30.04 1.95 14.23
CA VAL A 335 29.46 0.85 15.01
C VAL A 335 28.53 0.01 14.14
N THR A 336 27.50 0.65 13.57
CA THR A 336 26.55 0.04 12.63
C THR A 336 26.79 0.62 11.24
N PRO A 337 27.41 -0.15 10.32
CA PRO A 337 27.78 0.35 9.00
C PRO A 337 26.65 1.05 8.26
N LEU A 338 26.97 2.09 7.50
CA LEU A 338 25.99 2.88 6.74
C LEU A 338 25.23 2.06 5.69
N PHE A 339 25.86 1.01 5.15
CA PHE A 339 25.24 0.07 4.21
C PHE A 339 24.41 -1.04 4.89
N SER A 340 24.38 -1.12 6.23
CA SER A 340 23.63 -2.18 6.92
C SER A 340 22.16 -2.16 6.50
N HIS A 341 21.56 -3.33 6.25
CA HIS A 341 20.19 -3.45 5.79
C HIS A 341 19.19 -2.62 6.60
N LEU A 342 19.22 -2.75 7.93
CA LEU A 342 18.32 -2.01 8.83
C LEU A 342 18.54 -0.49 8.77
N ARG A 343 19.76 -0.04 8.50
CA ARG A 343 20.10 1.38 8.43
C ARG A 343 19.81 1.99 7.07
N LYS A 344 19.98 1.23 5.99
CA LYS A 344 19.52 1.58 4.63
C LYS A 344 18.01 1.77 4.60
N THR A 345 17.27 0.83 5.19
CA THR A 345 15.78 0.81 5.16
C THR A 345 15.13 1.72 6.20
N ASN A 346 15.83 2.07 7.28
CA ASN A 346 15.43 3.10 8.23
C ASN A 346 16.66 3.77 8.87
N PRO A 347 17.16 4.89 8.32
CA PRO A 347 18.37 5.53 8.81
C PRO A 347 18.17 6.30 10.13
N ARG A 348 16.91 6.51 10.55
CA ARG A 348 16.51 7.22 11.78
C ARG A 348 17.18 8.60 11.87
N ASP A 349 17.58 9.02 13.07
CA ASP A 349 18.33 10.26 13.32
C ASP A 349 19.80 10.17 12.86
N GLY A 350 20.23 9.03 12.32
CA GLY A 350 21.59 8.81 11.81
C GLY A 350 21.79 9.23 10.35
N LEU A 351 20.78 9.82 9.70
CA LEU A 351 20.90 10.29 8.32
C LEU A 351 21.57 11.66 8.27
N ARG A 352 22.85 11.65 7.89
CA ARG A 352 23.63 12.86 7.59
C ARG A 352 23.99 12.88 6.11
N PHE A 353 23.92 14.03 5.45
CA PHE A 353 24.51 14.24 4.11
C PHE A 353 25.90 14.88 4.26
N GLN A 354 26.95 14.23 3.78
CA GLN A 354 28.33 14.67 4.03
C GLN A 354 28.65 16.05 3.45
N GLU A 355 28.14 16.37 2.26
CA GLU A 355 28.44 17.65 1.58
C GLU A 355 27.80 18.86 2.25
N SER A 356 26.58 18.73 2.78
CA SER A 356 25.89 19.82 3.47
C SER A 356 26.12 19.81 4.99
N GLY A 357 26.59 18.70 5.55
CA GLY A 357 26.63 18.47 7.00
C GLY A 357 25.24 18.36 7.64
N HIS A 358 24.17 18.43 6.84
CA HIS A 358 22.80 18.43 7.32
C HIS A 358 22.42 17.06 7.88
N ILE A 359 21.89 17.06 9.10
CA ILE A 359 21.31 15.88 9.76
C ILE A 359 19.81 15.96 9.57
N VAL A 360 19.24 14.92 8.96
CA VAL A 360 17.80 14.79 8.75
C VAL A 360 17.20 14.19 10.02
N PRO A 361 16.28 14.88 10.71
CA PRO A 361 15.60 14.32 11.87
C PRO A 361 14.71 13.13 11.46
N GLU A 362 14.56 12.13 12.33
CA GLU A 362 13.63 11.02 12.08
C GLU A 362 12.19 11.52 11.92
N LYS A 363 11.80 12.59 12.62
CA LYS A 363 10.48 13.22 12.51
C LYS A 363 10.37 14.12 11.29
N GLY A 364 9.28 13.97 10.52
CA GLY A 364 9.00 14.76 9.33
C GLY A 364 9.22 13.94 8.06
N ASP A 365 10.20 14.31 7.23
CA ASP A 365 10.39 13.71 5.90
C ASP A 365 10.59 12.17 5.92
N LEU A 366 11.17 11.62 6.98
CA LEU A 366 11.39 10.17 7.11
C LEU A 366 10.13 9.40 7.52
N ASP A 367 9.07 10.07 8.01
CA ASP A 367 7.74 9.46 8.21
C ASP A 367 7.15 8.97 6.91
N GLY A 368 7.21 9.82 5.88
CA GLY A 368 6.69 9.53 4.55
C GLY A 368 7.46 8.44 3.80
N ARG A 369 8.44 7.78 4.46
CA ARG A 369 9.22 6.64 3.94
C ARG A 369 8.90 5.33 4.64
N ARG A 370 8.13 5.36 5.73
CA ARG A 370 7.84 4.19 6.55
C ARG A 370 6.87 3.27 5.82
N ILE A 371 6.99 1.96 6.02
CA ILE A 371 6.05 0.95 5.52
C ILE A 371 5.63 0.04 6.67
N MET A 372 4.43 -0.54 6.61
CA MET A 372 4.04 -1.65 7.49
C MET A 372 4.43 -2.96 6.81
N ARG A 373 5.24 -3.82 7.44
CA ARG A 373 5.61 -5.12 6.83
C ARG A 373 4.79 -6.25 7.43
N ARG A 374 4.37 -7.20 6.59
CA ARG A 374 3.66 -8.44 6.95
C ARG A 374 4.29 -9.66 6.30
N GLY A 375 5.60 -9.59 6.09
CA GLY A 375 6.34 -10.66 5.42
C GLY A 375 6.28 -11.97 6.20
N ILE A 376 6.37 -13.08 5.46
CA ILE A 376 6.35 -14.43 6.02
C ILE A 376 7.35 -15.31 5.26
N PRO A 377 8.17 -16.14 5.94
CA PRO A 377 9.04 -17.09 5.25
C PRO A 377 8.25 -18.12 4.45
N TYR A 378 8.86 -18.67 3.40
CA TYR A 378 8.34 -19.84 2.67
C TYR A 378 9.44 -20.88 2.47
N GLY A 379 9.07 -22.15 2.28
CA GLY A 379 10.01 -23.24 2.07
C GLY A 379 10.71 -23.73 3.34
N LEU A 380 11.37 -24.88 3.23
CA LEU A 380 12.02 -25.52 4.37
C LEU A 380 13.37 -24.87 4.71
N PRO A 381 13.74 -24.79 6.00
CA PRO A 381 15.02 -24.22 6.40
C PRO A 381 16.19 -25.02 5.81
N PHE A 382 17.24 -24.34 5.34
CA PHE A 382 18.44 -25.02 4.85
C PHE A 382 19.05 -25.91 5.95
N ASP A 383 19.26 -27.18 5.59
CA ASP A 383 19.93 -28.20 6.39
C ASP A 383 20.56 -29.23 5.44
N PRO A 384 21.90 -29.22 5.25
CA PRO A 384 22.56 -30.15 4.33
C PRO A 384 22.52 -31.60 4.80
N ALA A 385 22.25 -31.85 6.10
CA ALA A 385 22.05 -33.18 6.65
C ALA A 385 20.55 -33.55 6.76
N GLY A 386 19.67 -32.62 6.38
CA GLY A 386 18.22 -32.78 6.44
C GLY A 386 17.68 -33.68 5.32
N PRO A 387 16.38 -34.03 5.40
CA PRO A 387 15.71 -34.80 4.35
C PRO A 387 15.57 -33.99 3.04
N ALA A 388 14.98 -34.61 2.01
CA ALA A 388 14.68 -33.94 0.74
C ALA A 388 13.91 -32.62 0.96
N GLY A 389 14.28 -31.57 0.22
CA GLY A 389 13.73 -30.21 0.39
C GLY A 389 14.55 -29.28 1.29
N HIS A 390 15.59 -29.78 1.98
CA HIS A 390 16.48 -28.96 2.80
C HIS A 390 17.84 -28.63 2.14
N GLY A 391 18.15 -29.26 1.00
CA GLY A 391 19.40 -29.07 0.25
C GLY A 391 19.52 -27.68 -0.40
N PRO A 392 20.70 -27.32 -0.92
CA PRO A 392 20.99 -25.97 -1.41
C PRO A 392 19.99 -25.49 -2.48
N ASP A 393 19.62 -26.37 -3.42
CA ASP A 393 18.76 -26.03 -4.56
C ASP A 393 17.25 -25.94 -4.24
N ALA A 394 16.84 -26.28 -3.01
CA ALA A 394 15.42 -26.23 -2.66
C ALA A 394 14.93 -24.78 -2.48
N ALA A 395 13.76 -24.49 -3.06
CA ALA A 395 13.16 -23.17 -3.00
C ALA A 395 12.83 -22.75 -1.56
N ARG A 396 13.34 -21.59 -1.17
CA ARG A 396 13.09 -20.97 0.13
C ARG A 396 13.29 -19.48 0.04
N GLY A 397 12.66 -18.75 0.94
CA GLY A 397 12.89 -17.33 1.05
C GLY A 397 11.80 -16.62 1.82
N LEU A 398 11.54 -15.37 1.44
CA LEU A 398 10.57 -14.50 2.09
C LEU A 398 9.50 -14.08 1.10
N VAL A 399 8.23 -14.25 1.49
CA VAL A 399 7.12 -13.52 0.87
C VAL A 399 7.09 -12.16 1.55
N PHE A 400 7.74 -11.17 0.97
CA PHE A 400 7.70 -9.81 1.46
C PHE A 400 6.32 -9.22 1.16
N VAL A 401 5.68 -8.68 2.19
CA VAL A 401 4.41 -7.97 2.10
C VAL A 401 4.56 -6.62 2.78
N SER A 402 4.11 -5.55 2.13
CA SER A 402 4.01 -4.25 2.77
C SER A 402 2.75 -3.46 2.43
N TYR A 403 2.36 -2.60 3.38
CA TYR A 403 1.26 -1.65 3.25
C TYR A 403 1.74 -0.21 3.43
N GLN A 404 1.25 0.66 2.55
CA GLN A 404 1.59 2.08 2.49
C GLN A 404 0.51 2.87 1.74
N SER A 405 0.42 4.18 1.95
CA SER A 405 -0.48 5.03 1.16
C SER A 405 0.15 5.52 -0.15
N ASP A 406 1.48 5.54 -0.27
CA ASP A 406 2.19 6.06 -1.44
C ASP A 406 3.32 5.11 -1.87
N LEU A 407 3.11 4.38 -2.97
CA LEU A 407 4.10 3.44 -3.52
C LEU A 407 5.41 4.14 -3.84
N VAL A 408 5.34 5.31 -4.49
CA VAL A 408 6.51 6.03 -5.01
C VAL A 408 7.31 6.63 -3.86
N ALA A 409 6.65 7.22 -2.87
CA ALA A 409 7.33 7.85 -1.75
C ALA A 409 7.90 6.84 -0.74
N GLN A 410 7.35 5.62 -0.68
CA GLN A 410 7.67 4.65 0.38
C GLN A 410 8.40 3.43 -0.18
N PHE A 411 7.67 2.42 -0.69
CA PHE A 411 8.27 1.16 -1.14
C PHE A 411 9.31 1.37 -2.27
N GLU A 412 8.94 2.08 -3.34
CA GLU A 412 9.84 2.28 -4.48
C GLU A 412 11.04 3.13 -4.10
N PHE A 413 10.83 4.19 -3.30
CA PHE A 413 11.91 5.04 -2.82
C PHE A 413 12.90 4.25 -1.97
N MET A 414 12.40 3.45 -1.03
CA MET A 414 13.24 2.62 -0.17
C MET A 414 14.06 1.62 -1.00
N GLN A 415 13.44 0.94 -1.97
CA GLN A 415 14.14 0.00 -2.82
C GLN A 415 15.16 0.70 -3.72
N ARG A 416 14.74 1.70 -4.49
CA ARG A 416 15.57 2.38 -5.51
C ARG A 416 16.62 3.30 -4.88
N ASP A 417 16.18 4.23 -4.04
CA ASP A 417 16.99 5.36 -3.61
C ASP A 417 17.79 5.05 -2.34
N TRP A 418 17.45 3.99 -1.60
CA TRP A 418 18.19 3.58 -0.41
C TRP A 418 18.92 2.25 -0.60
N VAL A 419 18.18 1.17 -0.80
CA VAL A 419 18.72 -0.20 -0.88
C VAL A 419 19.67 -0.36 -2.08
N ASP A 420 19.21 0.02 -3.27
CA ASP A 420 19.94 -0.18 -4.53
C ASP A 420 20.83 1.01 -4.94
N ALA A 421 20.76 2.13 -4.21
CA ALA A 421 21.63 3.28 -4.42
C ALA A 421 23.02 3.03 -3.80
N GLU A 422 24.07 3.08 -4.63
CA GLU A 422 25.46 2.92 -4.19
C GLU A 422 25.94 4.10 -3.35
N ASP A 423 25.40 5.28 -3.60
CA ASP A 423 25.79 6.51 -2.94
C ASP A 423 24.95 6.81 -1.71
N PHE A 424 23.87 6.09 -1.40
CA PHE A 424 23.06 6.38 -0.20
C PHE A 424 23.60 5.74 1.09
N PRO A 425 23.65 6.47 2.23
CA PRO A 425 23.59 7.92 2.33
C PRO A 425 24.83 8.57 1.69
N LEU A 426 24.69 9.76 1.10
CA LEU A 426 25.76 10.40 0.32
C LEU A 426 27.06 10.52 1.13
N ARG A 427 28.08 9.74 0.72
CA ARG A 427 29.43 9.73 1.28
C ARG A 427 30.50 9.72 0.17
N LYS A 428 31.71 10.15 0.52
CA LYS A 428 32.91 10.06 -0.30
C LYS A 428 34.01 9.33 0.49
N PRO A 429 34.46 8.13 0.03
CA PRO A 429 33.93 7.34 -1.09
C PRO A 429 32.48 6.87 -0.84
N SER A 430 31.81 6.38 -1.90
CA SER A 430 30.42 5.90 -1.81
C SER A 430 30.28 4.77 -0.79
N VAL A 431 29.11 4.66 -0.16
CA VAL A 431 28.85 3.67 0.90
C VAL A 431 28.73 2.25 0.33
N GLY A 432 28.17 2.11 -0.87
CA GLY A 432 27.76 0.86 -1.50
C GLY A 432 26.28 0.55 -1.30
N ARG A 433 25.80 -0.51 -1.96
CA ARG A 433 24.41 -0.99 -1.81
C ARG A 433 24.26 -1.79 -0.51
N ASP A 434 23.00 -2.02 -0.16
CA ASP A 434 22.62 -3.00 0.86
C ASP A 434 23.17 -4.41 0.50
N PRO A 435 24.03 -5.03 1.33
CA PRO A 435 24.65 -6.32 1.05
C PRO A 435 23.75 -7.54 1.33
N MET A 436 22.52 -7.32 1.82
CA MET A 436 21.55 -8.38 2.10
C MET A 436 20.55 -8.54 0.95
N ILE A 437 19.90 -7.46 0.53
CA ILE A 437 18.84 -7.51 -0.49
C ILE A 437 19.11 -6.66 -1.74
N GLY A 438 20.13 -5.81 -1.71
CA GLY A 438 20.53 -5.03 -2.87
C GLY A 438 21.26 -5.88 -3.90
N ARG A 439 21.41 -5.34 -5.11
CA ARG A 439 22.28 -5.93 -6.14
C ARG A 439 23.75 -5.91 -5.73
N GLU A 440 24.56 -6.66 -6.45
CA GLU A 440 26.00 -6.73 -6.23
C GLU A 440 26.63 -5.33 -6.25
N SER A 441 27.50 -5.06 -5.29
CA SER A 441 28.21 -3.79 -5.20
C SER A 441 29.46 -3.91 -4.35
N GLU A 442 30.36 -2.94 -4.52
CA GLU A 442 31.41 -2.71 -3.54
C GLU A 442 30.90 -1.78 -2.44
N VAL A 443 31.15 -2.16 -1.18
CA VAL A 443 30.84 -1.35 0.00
C VAL A 443 32.11 -0.81 0.64
N SER A 444 32.00 0.36 1.28
CA SER A 444 33.07 0.97 2.07
C SER A 444 32.98 0.51 3.52
N PHE A 445 33.96 -0.28 3.98
CA PHE A 445 34.01 -0.81 5.34
C PHE A 445 35.41 -0.66 5.93
N ASN A 446 35.55 0.13 7.00
CA ASN A 446 36.83 0.42 7.68
C ASN A 446 37.96 0.76 6.70
N ASP A 447 37.74 1.77 5.85
CA ASP A 447 38.66 2.26 4.81
C ASP A 447 39.04 1.23 3.72
N ARG A 448 38.28 0.13 3.62
CA ARG A 448 38.42 -0.88 2.55
C ARG A 448 37.18 -0.91 1.67
N ARG A 449 37.39 -1.29 0.41
CA ARG A 449 36.33 -1.60 -0.55
C ARG A 449 36.21 -3.10 -0.66
N ILE A 450 35.01 -3.62 -0.45
CA ILE A 450 34.75 -5.06 -0.41
C ILE A 450 33.52 -5.33 -1.25
N ARG A 451 33.63 -6.28 -2.17
CA ARG A 451 32.54 -6.66 -3.05
C ARG A 451 31.62 -7.69 -2.39
N PHE A 452 30.33 -7.42 -2.41
CA PHE A 452 29.27 -8.35 -2.06
C PHE A 452 28.44 -8.67 -3.31
N GLU A 453 28.17 -9.94 -3.54
CA GLU A 453 27.28 -10.46 -4.57
C GLU A 453 25.84 -10.59 -4.04
N GLN A 454 24.87 -10.63 -4.96
CA GLN A 454 23.45 -10.77 -4.66
C GLN A 454 23.06 -12.23 -4.35
N PHE A 455 22.36 -12.45 -3.22
CA PHE A 455 21.84 -13.77 -2.81
C PHE A 455 20.34 -13.76 -2.50
N VAL A 456 19.68 -12.63 -2.75
CA VAL A 456 18.23 -12.49 -2.69
C VAL A 456 17.73 -12.15 -4.08
N ARG A 457 16.84 -12.99 -4.62
CA ARG A 457 16.32 -12.85 -5.98
C ARG A 457 14.84 -12.58 -5.99
N THR A 458 14.40 -11.70 -6.89
CA THR A 458 12.97 -11.43 -7.11
C THR A 458 12.40 -12.47 -8.06
N GLU A 459 11.45 -13.25 -7.55
CA GLU A 459 10.84 -14.37 -8.29
C GLU A 459 9.35 -14.12 -8.55
N GLY A 460 8.86 -12.91 -8.30
CA GLY A 460 7.48 -12.47 -8.53
C GLY A 460 7.13 -11.24 -7.72
N ALA A 461 6.34 -10.33 -8.29
CA ALA A 461 5.91 -9.11 -7.61
C ALA A 461 4.52 -8.66 -8.05
N VAL A 462 3.76 -8.08 -7.11
CA VAL A 462 2.44 -7.48 -7.39
C VAL A 462 2.30 -6.15 -6.64
N TYR A 463 1.78 -5.13 -7.34
CA TYR A 463 1.18 -3.96 -6.73
C TYR A 463 -0.34 -4.11 -6.78
N ALA A 464 -0.94 -4.17 -5.59
CA ALA A 464 -2.38 -4.23 -5.40
C ALA A 464 -2.83 -3.08 -4.51
N PHE A 465 -4.14 -2.89 -4.39
CA PHE A 465 -4.77 -1.95 -3.49
C PHE A 465 -5.75 -2.74 -2.61
N THR A 466 -5.62 -2.62 -1.29
CA THR A 466 -6.52 -3.18 -0.29
C THR A 466 -7.59 -2.13 0.02
N PRO A 467 -8.80 -2.22 -0.56
CA PRO A 467 -9.85 -1.23 -0.36
C PRO A 467 -10.49 -1.34 1.03
N SER A 468 -11.21 -0.29 1.42
CA SER A 468 -12.11 -0.32 2.58
C SER A 468 -13.28 -1.29 2.38
N MET A 469 -13.96 -1.66 3.45
CA MET A 469 -15.14 -2.52 3.41
C MET A 469 -16.29 -1.92 2.59
N SER A 470 -16.54 -0.61 2.69
CA SER A 470 -17.50 0.11 1.83
C SER A 470 -17.09 0.10 0.36
N THR A 471 -15.80 0.28 0.05
CA THR A 471 -15.32 0.20 -1.33
C THR A 471 -15.42 -1.22 -1.88
N LEU A 472 -15.27 -2.27 -1.05
CA LEU A 472 -15.55 -3.65 -1.47
C LEU A 472 -17.00 -3.84 -1.91
N ASP A 473 -17.98 -3.22 -1.24
CA ASP A 473 -19.39 -3.27 -1.68
C ASP A 473 -19.54 -2.65 -3.08
N ARG A 474 -18.97 -1.46 -3.28
CA ARG A 474 -19.02 -0.79 -4.58
C ARG A 474 -18.39 -1.63 -5.68
N LEU A 475 -17.21 -2.19 -5.43
CA LEU A 475 -16.55 -3.07 -6.40
C LEU A 475 -17.38 -4.33 -6.70
N ALA A 476 -18.06 -4.90 -5.70
CA ALA A 476 -19.01 -6.00 -5.86
C ALA A 476 -20.26 -5.64 -6.69
N ASP A 477 -20.62 -4.37 -6.71
CA ASP A 477 -21.67 -3.80 -7.56
C ASP A 477 -21.15 -3.31 -8.92
N GLY A 478 -19.83 -3.35 -9.15
CA GLY A 478 -19.18 -2.89 -10.37
C GLY A 478 -19.00 -1.37 -10.44
N ARG A 479 -18.87 -0.72 -9.30
CA ARG A 479 -18.77 0.74 -9.13
C ARG A 479 -17.46 1.10 -8.43
N LEU A 480 -17.00 2.32 -8.66
CA LEU A 480 -15.89 2.92 -7.91
C LEU A 480 -16.38 3.96 -6.91
N GLU A 481 -17.28 4.84 -7.34
CA GLU A 481 -17.84 5.89 -6.50
C GLU A 481 -19.28 5.55 -6.10
N ASP A 482 -19.84 6.27 -5.13
CA ASP A 482 -21.25 6.13 -4.80
C ASP A 482 -22.09 6.57 -6.00
N ASP A 483 -22.92 5.67 -6.53
CA ASP A 483 -23.95 5.93 -7.54
C ASP A 483 -25.08 6.83 -6.99
N THR A 484 -24.76 7.86 -6.18
CA THR A 484 -25.60 9.05 -6.22
C THR A 484 -25.35 9.62 -7.61
N PRO A 485 -26.34 9.64 -8.51
CA PRO A 485 -26.10 10.20 -9.83
C PRO A 485 -25.52 11.59 -9.63
N ARG A 486 -24.38 11.85 -10.29
CA ARG A 486 -23.71 13.16 -10.25
C ARG A 486 -24.69 14.30 -10.50
N ILE A 487 -25.75 14.02 -11.24
CA ILE A 487 -26.93 14.87 -11.41
C ILE A 487 -28.09 14.25 -10.62
N LYS A 488 -28.45 14.88 -9.50
CA LYS A 488 -29.54 14.42 -8.63
C LYS A 488 -30.89 14.84 -9.20
N VAL A 489 -31.47 14.01 -10.07
CA VAL A 489 -32.76 14.29 -10.73
C VAL A 489 -33.93 13.68 -9.93
N LYS A 490 -34.96 14.49 -9.68
CA LYS A 490 -36.29 14.06 -9.22
C LYS A 490 -37.31 14.38 -10.31
N VAL A 491 -37.98 13.37 -10.83
CA VAL A 491 -39.09 13.54 -11.77
C VAL A 491 -40.35 13.93 -10.99
N THR A 492 -40.96 15.07 -11.34
CA THR A 492 -42.22 15.53 -10.74
C THR A 492 -43.42 14.84 -11.39
N PRO A 493 -44.62 14.86 -10.76
CA PRO A 493 -45.84 14.37 -11.39
C PRO A 493 -46.22 15.08 -12.70
N THR A 494 -45.70 16.29 -12.93
CA THR A 494 -45.89 17.05 -14.16
C THR A 494 -44.89 16.67 -15.26
N GLY A 495 -43.97 15.75 -14.99
CA GLY A 495 -42.93 15.34 -15.94
C GLY A 495 -41.70 16.26 -15.95
N ASN A 496 -41.56 17.19 -15.00
CA ASN A 496 -40.37 18.03 -14.89
C ASN A 496 -39.25 17.27 -14.20
N HIS A 497 -38.02 17.56 -14.58
CA HIS A 497 -36.81 16.96 -14.02
C HIS A 497 -36.12 17.99 -13.13
N ASP A 498 -36.37 17.91 -11.81
CA ASP A 498 -35.79 18.80 -10.81
C ASP A 498 -34.41 18.29 -10.38
N ILE A 499 -33.38 19.12 -10.53
CA ILE A 499 -31.98 18.87 -10.22
C ILE A 499 -31.59 19.67 -8.98
N PHE A 500 -30.98 19.00 -8.00
CA PHE A 500 -30.62 19.60 -6.70
C PHE A 500 -29.11 19.72 -6.51
N ALA A 501 -28.69 20.75 -5.78
CA ALA A 501 -27.30 20.91 -5.39
C ALA A 501 -26.83 19.84 -4.38
N VAL A 502 -25.56 19.45 -4.36
CA VAL A 502 -24.57 19.66 -5.44
C VAL A 502 -24.84 18.64 -6.56
N SER A 503 -24.94 19.13 -7.80
CA SER A 503 -24.98 18.30 -9.01
C SER A 503 -23.95 18.78 -10.02
N THR A 504 -23.19 17.87 -10.64
CA THR A 504 -22.15 18.19 -11.64
C THR A 504 -22.43 17.49 -12.96
N PHE A 505 -22.47 18.28 -14.04
CA PHE A 505 -22.55 17.87 -15.43
C PHE A 505 -21.14 17.83 -16.02
N GLU A 506 -20.85 16.78 -16.77
CA GLU A 506 -19.68 16.61 -17.63
C GLU A 506 -20.10 16.59 -19.10
N ALA A 507 -19.12 16.65 -20.00
CA ALA A 507 -19.38 16.56 -21.42
C ALA A 507 -20.24 15.32 -21.74
N ARG A 508 -21.28 15.53 -22.54
CA ARG A 508 -22.32 14.59 -22.98
C ARG A 508 -23.33 14.17 -21.92
N ASP A 509 -23.27 14.72 -20.71
CA ASP A 509 -24.37 14.53 -19.75
C ASP A 509 -25.65 15.20 -20.29
N VAL A 510 -26.77 14.48 -20.16
CA VAL A 510 -28.09 14.90 -20.67
C VAL A 510 -29.12 14.82 -19.55
N VAL A 511 -29.94 15.86 -19.41
CA VAL A 511 -31.21 15.81 -18.68
C VAL A 511 -32.34 16.10 -19.66
N ASP A 512 -33.19 15.10 -19.88
CA ASP A 512 -34.23 15.12 -20.91
C ASP A 512 -35.61 14.96 -20.28
N ALA A 513 -36.44 16.00 -20.34
CA ALA A 513 -37.83 16.01 -19.87
C ALA A 513 -38.83 15.84 -21.03
N GLY A 514 -38.38 15.30 -22.17
CA GLY A 514 -39.17 15.09 -23.39
C GLY A 514 -39.20 16.32 -24.30
N ARG A 515 -39.73 17.44 -23.81
CA ARG A 515 -39.78 18.71 -24.57
C ARG A 515 -38.57 19.62 -24.39
N ALA A 516 -37.82 19.41 -23.31
CA ALA A 516 -36.58 20.13 -23.06
C ALA A 516 -35.47 19.13 -22.74
N LYS A 517 -34.34 19.29 -23.42
CA LYS A 517 -33.15 18.48 -23.21
C LYS A 517 -31.95 19.39 -22.94
N LEU A 518 -31.46 19.37 -21.71
CA LEU A 518 -30.27 20.13 -21.30
C LEU A 518 -29.02 19.25 -21.43
N VAL A 519 -28.02 19.73 -22.16
CA VAL A 519 -26.79 18.99 -22.47
C VAL A 519 -25.58 19.87 -22.24
N LEU A 520 -24.54 19.35 -21.57
CA LEU A 520 -23.20 19.95 -21.63
C LEU A 520 -22.43 19.28 -22.78
N GLN A 521 -22.10 20.04 -23.83
CA GLN A 521 -21.47 19.49 -25.04
C GLN A 521 -19.96 19.26 -24.86
N ASP A 522 -19.35 18.51 -25.79
CA ASP A 522 -17.90 18.23 -25.81
C ASP A 522 -17.04 19.51 -25.92
N ASP A 523 -17.58 20.57 -26.51
CA ASP A 523 -16.93 21.88 -26.62
C ASP A 523 -17.05 22.72 -25.34
N GLY A 524 -17.69 22.19 -24.29
CA GLY A 524 -17.87 22.85 -22.99
C GLY A 524 -19.01 23.85 -22.94
N ARG A 525 -19.91 23.89 -23.93
CA ARG A 525 -21.12 24.72 -23.89
C ARG A 525 -22.30 23.95 -23.32
N LEU A 526 -23.07 24.63 -22.46
CA LEU A 526 -24.33 24.13 -21.95
C LEU A 526 -25.45 24.60 -22.89
N VAL A 527 -26.24 23.66 -23.41
CA VAL A 527 -27.26 23.92 -24.44
C VAL A 527 -28.58 23.25 -24.07
N ALA A 528 -29.68 23.97 -24.23
CA ALA A 528 -31.02 23.42 -24.13
C ALA A 528 -31.60 23.21 -25.54
N PHE A 529 -32.05 22.00 -25.82
CA PHE A 529 -32.67 21.57 -27.07
C PHE A 529 -34.17 21.32 -26.88
N ASP A 530 -34.94 21.43 -27.96
CA ASP A 530 -36.34 20.98 -28.03
C ASP A 530 -36.45 19.47 -28.38
N GLU A 531 -37.68 18.96 -28.53
CA GLU A 531 -37.93 17.56 -28.88
C GLU A 531 -37.44 17.14 -30.27
N MET A 532 -37.07 18.09 -31.13
CA MET A 532 -36.52 17.84 -32.47
C MET A 532 -34.99 17.92 -32.50
N ASP A 533 -34.35 18.01 -31.34
CA ASP A 533 -32.91 18.25 -31.17
C ASP A 533 -32.45 19.61 -31.77
N ASP A 534 -33.35 20.59 -31.91
CA ASP A 534 -32.99 21.95 -32.32
C ASP A 534 -32.56 22.79 -31.09
N PRO A 535 -31.42 23.51 -31.15
CA PRO A 535 -30.93 24.29 -30.01
C PRO A 535 -31.79 25.53 -29.78
N ARG A 536 -32.40 25.63 -28.59
CA ARG A 536 -33.27 26.74 -28.17
C ARG A 536 -32.54 27.77 -27.32
N TRP A 537 -31.51 27.37 -26.58
CA TRP A 537 -30.70 28.25 -25.74
C TRP A 537 -29.29 27.68 -25.55
N ALA A 538 -28.29 28.56 -25.37
CA ALA A 538 -26.92 28.17 -25.03
C ALA A 538 -26.27 29.15 -24.05
N SER A 539 -25.33 28.65 -23.22
CA SER A 539 -24.55 29.45 -22.26
C SER A 539 -23.61 30.46 -22.92
N ASN A 540 -23.31 30.31 -24.21
CA ASN A 540 -22.49 31.25 -25.00
C ASN A 540 -21.10 31.54 -24.40
N ASN A 541 -20.54 30.65 -23.56
CA ASN A 541 -19.14 30.72 -23.16
C ASN A 541 -18.19 30.39 -24.32
N PRO A 542 -16.92 30.83 -24.25
CA PRO A 542 -15.88 30.37 -25.17
C PRO A 542 -15.77 28.83 -25.17
N PRO A 543 -15.40 28.21 -26.32
CA PRO A 543 -15.13 26.78 -26.37
C PRO A 543 -14.12 26.37 -25.29
N THR A 544 -14.55 25.48 -24.41
CA THR A 544 -13.81 25.04 -23.23
C THR A 544 -13.88 23.51 -23.12
N PRO A 545 -13.16 22.74 -23.98
CA PRO A 545 -13.15 21.28 -23.90
C PRO A 545 -12.74 20.79 -22.51
N GLY A 546 -13.48 19.81 -21.98
CA GLY A 546 -13.29 19.30 -20.62
C GLY A 546 -13.90 20.17 -19.51
N ALA A 547 -14.72 21.17 -19.87
CA ALA A 547 -15.49 21.93 -18.90
C ALA A 547 -16.47 21.03 -18.11
N ARG A 548 -16.86 21.52 -16.93
CA ARG A 548 -17.92 20.94 -16.08
C ARG A 548 -18.92 22.03 -15.71
N ALA A 549 -20.22 21.70 -15.65
CA ALA A 549 -21.24 22.61 -15.13
C ALA A 549 -21.72 22.12 -13.76
N VAL A 550 -21.87 23.02 -12.79
CA VAL A 550 -22.11 22.66 -11.39
C VAL A 550 -23.25 23.48 -10.82
N LEU A 551 -24.29 22.82 -10.31
CA LEU A 551 -25.30 23.47 -9.47
C LEU A 551 -24.80 23.42 -8.03
N GLN A 552 -24.47 24.59 -7.51
CA GLN A 552 -23.77 24.78 -6.24
C GLN A 552 -24.75 24.88 -5.07
N GLU A 553 -24.27 24.64 -3.84
CA GLU A 553 -25.11 24.69 -2.64
C GLU A 553 -25.72 26.06 -2.39
N ASP A 554 -25.07 27.14 -2.87
CA ASP A 554 -25.56 28.51 -2.78
C ASP A 554 -26.61 28.86 -3.84
N GLY A 555 -26.96 27.92 -4.72
CA GLY A 555 -27.97 28.06 -5.75
C GLY A 555 -27.49 28.62 -7.09
N ASP A 556 -26.17 28.82 -7.28
CA ASP A 556 -25.63 29.22 -8.59
C ASP A 556 -25.38 28.01 -9.50
N PHE A 557 -25.63 28.17 -10.81
CA PHE A 557 -25.30 27.16 -11.81
C PHE A 557 -24.18 27.68 -12.72
N VAL A 558 -23.00 27.06 -12.61
CA VAL A 558 -21.75 27.64 -13.12
C VAL A 558 -21.02 26.64 -14.02
N VAL A 559 -20.54 27.09 -15.18
CA VAL A 559 -19.61 26.32 -16.03
C VAL A 559 -18.17 26.71 -15.69
N TYR A 560 -17.35 25.71 -15.40
CA TYR A 560 -15.95 25.84 -15.06
C TYR A 560 -15.03 25.24 -16.12
N THR A 561 -13.90 25.88 -16.36
CA THR A 561 -12.74 25.27 -17.03
C THR A 561 -12.19 24.07 -16.24
N PRO A 562 -11.36 23.21 -16.86
CA PRO A 562 -10.64 22.14 -16.17
C PRO A 562 -9.80 22.63 -14.96
N ASP A 563 -9.30 23.88 -15.02
CA ASP A 563 -8.49 24.51 -13.97
C ASP A 563 -9.33 25.27 -12.92
N ASN A 564 -10.63 24.98 -12.83
CA ASN A 564 -11.59 25.57 -11.88
C ASN A 564 -11.82 27.09 -12.02
N GLN A 565 -11.54 27.67 -13.18
CA GLN A 565 -11.94 29.06 -13.49
C GLN A 565 -13.37 29.11 -14.04
N PRO A 566 -14.27 29.96 -13.50
CA PRO A 566 -15.63 30.09 -14.02
C PRO A 566 -15.64 30.81 -15.38
N VAL A 567 -16.35 30.24 -16.35
CA VAL A 567 -16.50 30.80 -17.72
C VAL A 567 -17.93 31.21 -18.04
N TRP A 568 -18.90 30.78 -17.25
CA TRP A 568 -20.31 31.21 -17.31
C TRP A 568 -21.02 30.91 -15.99
N SER A 569 -22.01 31.71 -15.62
CA SER A 569 -22.84 31.53 -14.42
C SER A 569 -24.26 32.07 -14.66
N THR A 570 -25.26 31.48 -13.98
CA THR A 570 -26.64 31.99 -13.94
C THR A 570 -26.79 33.25 -13.09
N GLY A 571 -25.83 33.54 -12.22
CA GLY A 571 -25.86 34.68 -11.31
C GLY A 571 -26.88 34.52 -10.19
N THR A 572 -27.21 33.28 -9.82
CA THR A 572 -28.27 32.95 -8.85
C THR A 572 -27.75 32.61 -7.46
N GLY A 573 -26.45 32.79 -7.22
CA GLY A 573 -25.81 32.58 -5.91
C GLY A 573 -26.47 33.39 -4.78
N GLY A 574 -26.45 32.82 -3.58
CA GLY A 574 -27.14 33.38 -2.40
C GLY A 574 -28.56 32.86 -2.18
N ASN A 575 -28.97 31.82 -2.92
CA ASN A 575 -30.26 31.14 -2.80
C ASN A 575 -30.05 29.66 -2.43
N PRO A 576 -29.59 29.34 -1.20
CA PRO A 576 -29.36 27.96 -0.80
C PRO A 576 -30.65 27.13 -0.86
N GLY A 577 -30.51 25.88 -1.33
CA GLY A 577 -31.65 25.00 -1.58
C GLY A 577 -32.40 25.28 -2.88
N ALA A 578 -31.88 26.16 -3.75
CA ALA A 578 -32.39 26.33 -5.10
C ALA A 578 -32.26 25.02 -5.92
N LYS A 579 -33.15 24.86 -6.88
CA LYS A 579 -33.18 23.72 -7.81
C LYS A 579 -33.21 24.21 -9.25
N LEU A 580 -32.55 23.48 -10.13
CA LEU A 580 -32.64 23.65 -11.58
C LEU A 580 -33.70 22.68 -12.11
N SER A 581 -34.71 23.14 -12.83
CA SER A 581 -35.81 22.33 -13.34
C SER A 581 -35.77 22.34 -14.87
N VAL A 582 -35.59 21.17 -15.49
CA VAL A 582 -35.81 20.96 -16.92
C VAL A 582 -37.27 20.56 -17.09
N GLN A 583 -38.06 21.41 -17.72
CA GLN A 583 -39.51 21.39 -17.62
C GLN A 583 -40.15 20.73 -18.83
N SER A 584 -41.28 20.06 -18.58
CA SER A 584 -42.11 19.42 -19.61
C SER A 584 -42.77 20.40 -20.58
N ASP A 585 -42.64 21.72 -20.34
CA ASP A 585 -43.13 22.80 -21.22
C ASP A 585 -42.04 23.36 -22.15
N GLY A 586 -40.86 22.73 -22.20
CA GLY A 586 -39.76 23.19 -23.07
C GLY A 586 -38.81 24.22 -22.44
N ASN A 587 -39.01 24.58 -21.16
CA ASN A 587 -38.20 25.58 -20.47
C ASN A 587 -37.16 24.94 -19.52
N VAL A 588 -36.10 25.70 -19.20
CA VAL A 588 -35.15 25.35 -18.13
C VAL A 588 -35.10 26.51 -17.15
N VAL A 589 -35.39 26.26 -15.87
CA VAL A 589 -35.65 27.31 -14.87
C VAL A 589 -34.95 26.99 -13.55
N ILE A 590 -34.35 27.98 -12.89
CA ILE A 590 -33.89 27.85 -11.49
C ILE A 590 -34.95 28.44 -10.56
N TYR A 591 -35.35 27.67 -9.56
CA TYR A 591 -36.26 28.07 -8.50
C TYR A 591 -35.55 28.15 -7.16
N THR A 592 -35.92 29.09 -6.29
CA THR A 592 -35.51 29.08 -4.88
C THR A 592 -36.11 27.89 -4.13
N ALA A 593 -35.66 27.65 -2.89
CA ALA A 593 -36.26 26.66 -1.99
C ALA A 593 -37.77 26.90 -1.69
N ALA A 594 -38.27 28.13 -1.94
CA ALA A 594 -39.68 28.50 -1.81
C ALA A 594 -40.43 28.45 -3.16
N ASP A 595 -39.90 27.74 -4.15
CA ASP A 595 -40.46 27.57 -5.50
C ASP A 595 -40.69 28.89 -6.27
N ARG A 596 -39.88 29.93 -6.00
CA ARG A 596 -39.89 31.19 -6.77
C ARG A 596 -38.86 31.14 -7.91
N PRO A 597 -39.23 31.39 -9.18
CA PRO A 597 -38.26 31.40 -10.28
C PRO A 597 -37.30 32.59 -10.14
N ILE A 598 -36.01 32.35 -10.35
CA ILE A 598 -34.93 33.35 -10.25
C ILE A 598 -34.06 33.43 -11.51
N TRP A 599 -34.14 32.43 -12.39
CA TRP A 599 -33.49 32.42 -13.70
C TRP A 599 -34.24 31.48 -14.65
N ALA A 600 -34.28 31.77 -15.95
CA ALA A 600 -34.91 30.91 -16.96
C ALA A 600 -34.26 31.08 -18.34
N THR A 601 -34.27 30.00 -19.15
CA THR A 601 -33.88 30.06 -20.57
C THR A 601 -34.92 30.77 -21.45
N ASN A 602 -36.18 30.87 -20.98
CA ASN A 602 -37.32 31.44 -21.70
C ASN A 602 -37.59 30.72 -23.04
N THR A 603 -37.47 29.40 -23.03
CA THR A 603 -37.59 28.55 -24.24
C THR A 603 -38.90 27.80 -24.34
N MET A 604 -39.88 28.05 -23.45
CA MET A 604 -41.16 27.35 -23.40
C MET A 604 -41.87 27.26 -24.77
N HIS A 605 -42.40 26.08 -25.14
CA HIS A 605 -43.04 25.79 -26.44
C HIS A 605 -44.09 24.66 -26.40
#